data_AF-A0A8H7QLB8-F1
#
_entry.id   AF-A0A8H7QLB8-F1
#
_cell.length_a   1.000
_cell.length_b   1.000
_cell.length_c   1.000
_cell.angle_alpha   90.00
_cell.angle_beta   90.00
_cell.angle_gamma   90.00
#
_symmetry.space_group_name_H-M   'P 1'
#
loop_
_entity.id
_entity.type
_entity.pdbx_description
1 polymer ?
#
loop_
_entity_poly.entity_id
_entity_poly.type
_entity_poly.pdbx_seq_one_letter_code
_entity_poly.pdbx_strand_id
1 'polypeptide(L)'
;MTNKILKPYLRKFILQTHPDFFHHDKLRKTTNAASLQSLYNILQPSTSTSTSKQPDSTIRLNFFIKGQKKKDKATISSIFNSQDTDWHKAEVFLRLCQQVNISVLPTDLEMVQDMVKKQFNKTESPLKYKSLTKEFAEKLHREQTKTIPKENWTENDILNQPLIMFDASVNEKLTVSKLSQWVPQLQPQLWWGKIPLLVISSKTNQPPRELIKGMLIIKDDMELQDIQNYLNANINEIIKESMQ
;
A
#
# COMPACT_ATOMS: atom_id res chain seq x y z
N MET A 1 6.65 6.80 -23.76
CA MET A 1 8.07 7.07 -23.38
C MET A 1 8.79 5.78 -23.00
N THR A 2 8.17 4.91 -22.18
CA THR A 2 8.60 3.53 -21.89
C THR A 2 9.21 2.79 -23.09
N ASN A 3 8.51 2.75 -24.22
CA ASN A 3 8.98 2.06 -25.43
C ASN A 3 10.33 2.56 -25.99
N LYS A 4 10.70 3.83 -25.79
CA LYS A 4 12.01 4.34 -26.24
C LYS A 4 13.16 3.79 -25.39
N ILE A 5 12.91 3.64 -24.09
CA ILE A 5 13.88 3.10 -23.11
C ILE A 5 14.00 1.58 -23.29
N LEU A 6 12.89 0.89 -23.55
CA LEU A 6 12.89 -0.59 -23.63
C LEU A 6 13.43 -1.14 -24.95
N LYS A 7 13.31 -0.41 -26.06
CA LYS A 7 13.65 -0.89 -27.41
C LYS A 7 15.09 -1.44 -27.55
N PRO A 8 16.14 -0.81 -27.02
CA PRO A 8 17.50 -1.34 -27.06
C PRO A 8 17.65 -2.67 -26.33
N TYR A 9 16.96 -2.83 -25.20
CA TYR A 9 16.98 -4.05 -24.39
C TYR A 9 16.15 -5.17 -25.01
N LEU A 10 14.99 -4.84 -25.58
CA LEU A 10 14.12 -5.78 -26.27
C LEU A 10 14.83 -6.47 -27.42
N ARG A 11 15.58 -5.72 -28.24
CA ARG A 11 16.38 -6.31 -29.33
C ARG A 11 17.42 -7.30 -28.80
N LYS A 12 18.13 -6.95 -27.73
CA LYS A 12 19.14 -7.83 -27.10
C LYS A 12 18.49 -9.07 -26.49
N PHE A 13 17.33 -8.91 -25.85
CA PHE A 13 16.56 -9.98 -25.24
C PHE A 13 16.07 -11.00 -26.27
N ILE A 14 15.55 -10.53 -27.40
CA ILE A 14 15.11 -11.38 -28.51
C ILE A 14 16.29 -12.16 -29.08
N LEU A 15 17.46 -11.53 -29.25
CA LEU A 15 18.65 -12.23 -29.74
C LEU A 15 19.16 -13.34 -28.80
N GLN A 16 18.72 -13.36 -27.54
CA GLN A 16 19.02 -14.42 -26.59
C GLN A 16 17.93 -15.50 -26.53
N THR A 17 16.69 -15.16 -26.87
CA THR A 17 15.52 -16.01 -26.65
C THR A 17 14.78 -16.38 -27.94
N HIS A 18 15.27 -15.98 -29.12
CA HIS A 18 14.57 -16.18 -30.38
C HIS A 18 14.26 -17.67 -30.62
N PRO A 19 13.02 -18.02 -31.03
CA PRO A 19 12.62 -19.40 -31.27
C PRO A 19 13.51 -20.11 -32.30
N ASP A 20 14.00 -19.36 -33.29
CA ASP A 20 14.91 -19.89 -34.30
C ASP A 20 16.32 -20.18 -33.79
N PHE A 21 16.63 -20.00 -32.50
CA PHE A 21 17.87 -20.60 -31.96
C PHE A 21 17.67 -22.05 -31.48
N PHE A 22 16.43 -22.55 -31.45
CA PHE A 22 16.06 -23.84 -30.87
C PHE A 22 15.53 -24.84 -31.91
N HIS A 23 16.17 -24.92 -33.09
CA HIS A 23 15.76 -25.84 -34.17
C HIS A 23 15.63 -27.30 -33.74
N HIS A 24 16.51 -27.75 -32.83
CA HIS A 24 16.56 -29.13 -32.35
C HIS A 24 15.72 -29.39 -31.09
N ASP A 25 15.03 -28.37 -30.55
CA ASP A 25 14.20 -28.49 -29.35
C ASP A 25 12.85 -27.81 -29.57
N LYS A 26 11.89 -28.60 -30.09
CA LYS A 26 10.55 -28.12 -30.45
C LYS A 26 9.81 -27.52 -29.26
N LEU A 27 10.00 -28.05 -28.05
CA LEU A 27 9.37 -27.54 -26.84
C LEU A 27 9.91 -26.14 -26.48
N ARG A 28 11.24 -25.98 -26.46
CA ARG A 28 11.85 -24.66 -26.18
C ARG A 28 11.48 -23.64 -27.25
N LYS A 29 11.44 -24.06 -28.52
CA LYS A 29 11.01 -23.22 -29.64
C LYS A 29 9.58 -22.71 -29.47
N THR A 30 8.62 -23.59 -29.16
CA THR A 30 7.22 -23.20 -28.99
C THR A 30 7.00 -22.35 -27.74
N THR A 31 7.63 -22.70 -26.62
CA THR A 31 7.52 -21.93 -25.37
C THR A 31 8.09 -20.52 -25.52
N ASN A 32 9.25 -20.35 -26.17
CA ASN A 32 9.81 -19.03 -26.42
C ASN A 32 8.96 -18.22 -27.40
N ALA A 33 8.41 -18.84 -28.44
CA ALA A 33 7.55 -18.15 -29.40
C ALA A 33 6.28 -17.62 -28.72
N ALA A 34 5.61 -18.46 -27.93
CA ALA A 34 4.43 -18.09 -27.16
C ALA A 34 4.75 -17.01 -26.12
N SER A 35 5.85 -17.16 -25.36
CA SER A 35 6.23 -16.20 -24.32
C SER A 35 6.66 -14.85 -24.89
N LEU A 36 7.35 -14.83 -26.05
CA LEU A 36 7.68 -13.58 -26.75
C LEU A 36 6.41 -12.89 -27.27
N GLN A 37 5.48 -13.63 -27.86
CA GLN A 37 4.21 -13.07 -28.33
C GLN A 37 3.42 -12.44 -27.17
N SER A 38 3.32 -13.15 -26.04
CA SER A 38 2.69 -12.61 -24.82
C SER A 38 3.44 -11.40 -24.27
N LEU A 39 4.78 -11.42 -24.28
CA LEU A 39 5.60 -10.27 -23.85
C LEU A 39 5.34 -9.04 -24.71
N TYR A 40 5.26 -9.21 -26.04
CA TYR A 40 4.91 -8.11 -26.94
C TYR A 40 3.53 -7.54 -26.65
N ASN A 41 2.54 -8.39 -26.40
CA ASN A 41 1.20 -7.95 -26.05
C ASN A 41 1.17 -7.19 -24.71
N ILE A 42 1.97 -7.63 -23.73
CA ILE A 42 2.07 -6.98 -22.41
C ILE A 42 2.77 -5.62 -22.50
N LEU A 43 3.84 -5.51 -23.30
CA LEU A 43 4.64 -4.29 -23.45
C LEU A 43 4.03 -3.28 -24.44
N GLN A 44 2.99 -3.65 -25.18
CA GLN A 44 2.24 -2.69 -25.98
C GLN A 44 1.53 -1.69 -25.06
N PRO A 45 1.65 -0.38 -25.32
CA PRO A 45 1.01 0.64 -24.51
C PRO A 45 -0.51 0.47 -24.62
N SER A 46 -1.20 0.45 -23.48
CA SER A 46 -2.66 0.35 -23.41
C SER A 46 -3.28 1.54 -24.16
N THR A 47 -3.78 1.32 -25.38
CA THR A 47 -4.56 2.33 -26.09
C THR A 47 -5.88 2.53 -25.33
N SER A 48 -6.20 3.79 -25.02
CA SER A 48 -7.24 4.24 -24.09
C SER A 48 -8.70 3.90 -24.45
N THR A 49 -8.95 2.91 -25.31
CA THR A 49 -10.27 2.57 -25.85
C THR A 49 -10.75 1.15 -25.55
N SER A 50 -9.97 0.29 -24.89
CA SER A 50 -10.46 -1.02 -24.46
C SER A 50 -10.87 -1.01 -23.00
N THR A 51 -12.06 -0.49 -22.71
CA THR A 51 -12.86 -0.88 -21.54
C THR A 51 -13.27 -2.34 -21.68
N SER A 52 -12.31 -3.25 -21.56
CA SER A 52 -12.57 -4.66 -21.31
C SER A 52 -12.12 -4.90 -19.88
N LYS A 53 -13.08 -5.19 -19.00
CA LYS A 53 -12.81 -5.74 -17.67
C LYS A 53 -12.13 -7.09 -17.89
N GLN A 54 -10.81 -7.09 -18.09
CA GLN A 54 -10.05 -8.32 -18.04
C GLN A 54 -10.00 -8.77 -16.58
N PRO A 55 -10.31 -10.04 -16.30
CA PRO A 55 -10.16 -10.59 -14.96
C PRO A 55 -8.72 -10.42 -14.47
N ASP A 56 -8.53 -10.33 -13.16
CA ASP A 56 -7.23 -10.37 -12.51
C ASP A 56 -6.49 -11.63 -12.97
N SER A 57 -5.61 -11.45 -13.94
CA SER A 57 -4.90 -12.55 -14.58
C SER A 57 -3.42 -12.27 -14.46
N THR A 58 -2.77 -13.14 -13.70
CA THR A 58 -1.33 -13.27 -13.62
C THR A 58 -0.85 -14.03 -14.86
N ILE A 59 -0.06 -13.37 -15.70
CA ILE A 59 0.55 -13.98 -16.87
C ILE A 59 1.99 -14.36 -16.51
N ARG A 60 2.26 -15.66 -16.41
CA ARG A 60 3.61 -16.18 -16.21
C ARG A 60 4.27 -16.47 -17.56
N LEU A 61 5.39 -15.81 -17.83
CA LEU A 61 6.21 -16.03 -19.02
C LEU A 61 7.43 -16.86 -18.67
N ASN A 62 7.82 -17.77 -19.58
CA ASN A 62 8.98 -18.63 -19.40
C ASN A 62 9.87 -18.56 -20.65
N PHE A 63 11.17 -18.32 -20.45
CA PHE A 63 12.13 -18.18 -21.54
C PHE A 63 13.31 -19.13 -21.36
N PHE A 64 13.74 -19.69 -22.48
CA PHE A 64 14.98 -20.43 -22.63
C PHE A 64 16.03 -19.57 -23.34
N ILE A 65 17.27 -19.62 -22.85
CA ILE A 65 18.38 -18.81 -23.37
C ILE A 65 19.20 -19.62 -24.39
N LYS A 66 19.61 -18.96 -25.48
CA LYS A 66 20.54 -19.49 -26.46
C LYS A 66 21.87 -19.89 -25.78
N GLY A 67 22.36 -21.09 -26.07
CA GLY A 67 23.63 -21.60 -25.54
C GLY A 67 23.53 -22.34 -24.20
N GLN A 68 22.38 -22.33 -23.52
CA GLN A 68 22.15 -23.16 -22.34
C GLN A 68 21.93 -24.63 -22.71
N LYS A 69 22.73 -25.53 -22.10
CA LYS A 69 22.62 -26.97 -22.33
C LYS A 69 21.31 -27.50 -21.71
N LYS A 70 20.78 -28.62 -22.22
CA LYS A 70 19.56 -29.26 -21.70
C LYS A 70 19.61 -29.60 -20.19
N LYS A 71 20.81 -29.77 -19.64
CA LYS A 71 21.04 -30.08 -18.21
C LYS A 71 20.92 -28.86 -17.29
N ASP A 72 21.08 -27.66 -17.84
CA ASP A 72 20.86 -26.42 -17.10
C ASP A 72 19.36 -26.17 -17.08
N LYS A 73 18.68 -26.58 -16.01
CA LYS A 73 17.24 -26.32 -15.76
C LYS A 73 16.92 -24.82 -15.57
N ALA A 74 17.76 -23.91 -16.04
CA ALA A 74 17.65 -22.47 -15.83
C ALA A 74 16.65 -21.86 -16.82
N THR A 75 15.39 -22.27 -16.71
CA THR A 75 14.27 -21.54 -17.33
C THR A 75 14.13 -20.21 -16.59
N ILE A 76 14.20 -19.10 -17.31
CA ILE A 76 13.93 -17.80 -16.72
C ILE A 76 12.42 -17.57 -16.75
N SER A 77 11.83 -17.33 -15.59
CA SER A 77 10.40 -17.04 -15.48
C SER A 77 10.14 -15.66 -14.89
N SER A 78 9.19 -14.94 -15.47
CA SER A 78 8.70 -13.67 -14.96
C SER A 78 7.18 -13.68 -14.91
N ILE A 79 6.62 -13.00 -13.91
CA ILE A 79 5.17 -12.87 -13.73
C ILE A 79 4.81 -11.42 -14.01
N PHE A 80 3.80 -11.21 -14.83
CA PHE A 80 3.22 -9.90 -15.15
C PHE A 80 1.76 -9.91 -14.73
N ASN A 81 1.28 -8.86 -14.07
CA ASN A 81 -0.13 -8.71 -13.76
C ASN A 81 -0.80 -7.85 -14.83
N SER A 82 -2.04 -8.20 -15.18
CA SER A 82 -2.84 -7.42 -16.14
C SER A 82 -3.08 -5.98 -15.68
N GLN A 83 -3.16 -5.73 -14.36
CA GLN A 83 -3.35 -4.39 -13.78
C GLN A 83 -2.07 -3.55 -13.67
N ASP A 84 -0.89 -4.12 -13.99
CA ASP A 84 0.36 -3.39 -13.84
C ASP A 84 0.44 -2.20 -14.80
N THR A 85 0.93 -1.07 -14.31
CA THR A 85 1.15 0.11 -15.15
C THR A 85 2.24 -0.18 -16.19
N ASP A 86 2.23 0.55 -17.30
CA ASP A 86 3.25 0.42 -18.36
C ASP A 86 4.68 0.55 -17.82
N TRP A 87 4.88 1.32 -16.75
CA TRP A 87 6.19 1.47 -16.10
C TRP A 87 6.54 0.31 -15.18
N HIS A 88 5.56 -0.29 -14.49
CA HIS A 88 5.80 -1.48 -13.69
C HIS A 88 6.13 -2.68 -14.59
N LYS A 89 5.40 -2.84 -15.71
CA LYS A 89 5.73 -3.80 -16.76
C LYS A 89 7.14 -3.58 -17.33
N ALA A 90 7.54 -2.32 -17.52
CA ALA A 90 8.90 -1.97 -17.96
C ALA A 90 9.96 -2.35 -16.92
N GLU A 91 9.70 -2.13 -15.63
CA GLU A 91 10.60 -2.51 -14.54
C GLU A 91 10.81 -4.03 -14.49
N VAL A 92 9.72 -4.79 -14.51
CA VAL A 92 9.74 -6.26 -14.52
C VAL A 92 10.53 -6.77 -15.73
N PHE A 93 10.34 -6.16 -16.90
CA PHE A 93 11.10 -6.50 -18.11
C PHE A 93 12.60 -6.17 -18.01
N LEU A 94 12.99 -5.05 -17.40
CA LEU A 94 14.41 -4.73 -17.19
C LEU A 94 15.08 -5.69 -16.20
N ARG A 95 14.38 -6.11 -15.14
CA ARG A 95 14.87 -7.18 -14.24
C ARG A 95 15.02 -8.51 -14.98
N LEU A 96 14.06 -8.83 -15.85
CA LEU A 96 14.14 -9.99 -16.72
C LEU A 96 15.37 -9.91 -17.64
N CYS A 97 15.71 -8.73 -18.18
CA CYS A 97 16.93 -8.51 -18.96
C CYS A 97 18.22 -8.77 -18.14
N GLN A 98 18.25 -8.35 -16.87
CA GLN A 98 19.40 -8.62 -15.99
C GLN A 98 19.58 -10.13 -15.75
N GLN A 99 18.49 -10.89 -15.60
CA GLN A 99 18.54 -12.35 -15.42
C GLN A 99 19.13 -13.10 -16.64
N VAL A 100 19.03 -12.53 -17.85
CA VAL A 100 19.66 -13.06 -19.08
C VAL A 100 21.08 -12.54 -19.29
N ASN A 101 21.69 -11.90 -18.28
CA ASN A 101 22.99 -11.23 -18.36
C ASN A 101 23.05 -10.10 -19.41
N ILE A 102 21.92 -9.45 -19.70
CA ILE A 102 21.91 -8.23 -20.51
C ILE A 102 22.22 -7.06 -19.59
N SER A 103 23.34 -6.38 -19.85
CA SER A 103 23.71 -5.18 -19.08
C SER A 103 22.66 -4.08 -19.29
N VAL A 104 21.91 -3.81 -18.22
CA VAL A 104 20.95 -2.70 -18.13
C VAL A 104 21.68 -1.51 -17.52
N LEU A 105 21.57 -0.34 -18.16
CA LEU A 105 22.19 0.88 -17.64
C LEU A 105 21.52 1.25 -16.30
N PRO A 106 22.30 1.51 -15.23
CA PRO A 106 21.74 1.92 -13.94
C PRO A 106 20.80 3.12 -14.05
N THR A 107 21.15 4.09 -14.90
CA THR A 107 20.34 5.29 -15.17
C THR A 107 18.95 4.98 -15.74
N ASP A 108 18.84 3.98 -16.62
CA ASP A 108 17.54 3.59 -17.20
C ASP A 108 16.68 2.85 -16.16
N LEU A 109 17.31 2.04 -15.32
CA LEU A 109 16.63 1.33 -14.23
C LEU A 109 16.13 2.31 -13.16
N GLU A 110 16.99 3.24 -12.73
CA GLU A 110 16.64 4.31 -11.78
C GLU A 110 15.52 5.19 -12.35
N MET A 111 15.60 5.58 -13.62
CA MET A 111 14.55 6.34 -14.29
C MET A 111 13.21 5.59 -14.29
N VAL A 112 13.21 4.29 -14.61
CA VAL A 112 11.98 3.47 -14.60
C VAL A 112 11.44 3.32 -13.18
N GLN A 113 12.28 3.06 -12.18
CA GLN A 113 11.87 2.98 -10.77
C GLN A 113 11.32 4.31 -10.26
N ASP A 114 11.95 5.42 -10.60
CA ASP A 114 11.46 6.76 -10.28
C ASP A 114 10.13 7.05 -10.95
N MET A 115 9.92 6.59 -12.18
CA MET A 115 8.64 6.74 -12.88
C MET A 115 7.55 5.84 -12.32
N VAL A 116 7.89 4.62 -11.87
CA VAL A 116 6.97 3.75 -11.11
C VAL A 116 6.56 4.44 -9.81
N LYS A 117 7.51 4.91 -9.01
CA LYS A 117 7.25 5.66 -7.76
C LYS A 117 6.45 6.93 -8.01
N LYS A 118 6.81 7.70 -9.05
CA LYS A 118 6.08 8.90 -9.46
C LYS A 118 4.68 8.56 -9.97
N GLN A 119 4.42 7.38 -10.52
CA GLN A 119 3.06 6.96 -10.88
C GLN A 119 2.23 6.56 -9.67
N PHE A 120 2.81 5.85 -8.69
CA PHE A 120 2.16 5.61 -7.41
C PHE A 120 1.80 6.93 -6.73
N ASN A 121 2.70 7.92 -6.77
CA ASN A 121 2.46 9.26 -6.24
C ASN A 121 1.55 10.13 -7.15
N LYS A 122 1.56 9.94 -8.48
CA LYS A 122 0.68 10.62 -9.46
C LYS A 122 -0.71 10.01 -9.58
N THR A 123 -1.05 8.96 -8.81
CA THR A 123 -2.46 8.65 -8.52
C THR A 123 -3.13 9.78 -7.72
N GLU A 124 -2.37 10.81 -7.32
CA GLU A 124 -2.85 12.19 -7.19
C GLU A 124 -2.79 12.91 -8.54
N SER A 125 -3.75 12.62 -9.43
CA SER A 125 -3.94 13.46 -10.62
C SER A 125 -4.60 14.79 -10.21
N PRO A 126 -4.23 15.91 -10.86
CA PRO A 126 -4.85 17.21 -10.63
C PRO A 126 -6.23 17.24 -11.29
N LEU A 127 -7.23 17.63 -10.50
CA LEU A 127 -8.51 18.26 -10.90
C LEU A 127 -9.31 17.59 -12.03
N LYS A 128 -10.08 16.56 -11.65
CA LYS A 128 -11.47 16.42 -12.11
C LYS A 128 -12.34 16.27 -10.87
N TYR A 129 -13.03 17.36 -10.51
CA TYR A 129 -13.98 17.53 -9.40
C TYR A 129 -14.10 16.29 -8.49
N LYS A 130 -13.17 16.16 -7.52
CA LYS A 130 -13.37 15.26 -6.39
C LYS A 130 -14.46 15.91 -5.54
N SER A 131 -15.58 15.22 -5.36
CA SER A 131 -16.62 15.61 -4.41
C SER A 131 -15.98 15.94 -3.06
N LEU A 132 -16.43 17.03 -2.41
CA LEU A 132 -16.07 17.41 -1.03
C LEU A 132 -16.10 16.20 -0.08
N THR A 133 -17.02 15.26 -0.31
CA THR A 133 -17.13 14.00 0.45
C THR A 133 -15.90 13.11 0.32
N LYS A 134 -15.30 13.05 -0.87
CA LYS A 134 -14.07 12.27 -1.12
C LYS A 134 -12.84 12.96 -0.55
N GLU A 135 -12.82 14.29 -0.54
CA GLU A 135 -11.76 15.06 0.10
C GLU A 135 -11.80 14.89 1.63
N PHE A 136 -13.00 14.90 2.23
CA PHE A 136 -13.19 14.64 3.65
C PHE A 136 -12.82 13.20 4.02
N ALA A 137 -13.26 12.21 3.23
CA ALA A 137 -12.93 10.80 3.45
C ALA A 137 -11.43 10.51 3.26
N GLU A 138 -10.78 11.08 2.24
CA GLU A 138 -9.33 10.91 2.04
C GLU A 138 -8.52 11.60 3.14
N LYS A 139 -8.94 12.76 3.66
CA LYS A 139 -8.29 13.43 4.80
C LYS A 139 -8.45 12.61 6.09
N LEU A 140 -9.68 12.13 6.35
CA LEU A 140 -9.97 11.25 7.49
C LEU A 140 -9.14 9.97 7.42
N HIS A 141 -9.10 9.28 6.28
CA HIS A 141 -8.36 8.03 6.16
C HIS A 141 -6.84 8.20 6.12
N ARG A 142 -6.30 9.32 5.60
CA ARG A 142 -4.85 9.62 5.66
C ARG A 142 -4.38 9.96 7.07
N GLU A 143 -5.21 10.61 7.88
CA GLU A 143 -4.93 10.80 9.31
C GLU A 143 -5.02 9.46 10.06
N GLN A 144 -5.92 8.55 9.68
CA GLN A 144 -6.11 7.26 10.35
C GLN A 144 -5.10 6.16 9.97
N THR A 145 -4.46 6.22 8.80
CA THR A 145 -3.58 5.13 8.31
C THR A 145 -2.09 5.29 8.64
N LYS A 146 -1.69 6.36 9.34
CA LYS A 146 -0.38 6.40 9.99
C LYS A 146 -0.45 5.74 11.38
N THR A 147 -0.61 4.42 11.45
CA THR A 147 -0.36 3.69 12.71
C THR A 147 1.04 3.08 12.70
N ILE A 148 1.93 3.82 13.35
CA ILE A 148 3.27 3.48 13.77
C ILE A 148 3.17 2.40 14.88
N PRO A 149 4.08 1.41 14.97
CA PRO A 149 4.53 0.92 16.27
C PRO A 149 5.40 2.03 16.91
N LYS A 150 4.76 3.05 17.50
CA LYS A 150 5.48 4.13 18.20
C LYS A 150 5.65 3.68 19.65
N GLU A 151 6.88 3.32 20.03
CA GLU A 151 7.19 2.95 21.42
C GLU A 151 7.17 4.16 22.37
N ASN A 152 7.42 5.37 21.84
CA ASN A 152 7.48 6.60 22.63
C ASN A 152 6.38 7.60 22.20
N TRP A 153 5.35 7.71 23.04
CA TRP A 153 4.28 8.70 22.90
C TRP A 153 4.64 9.98 23.64
N THR A 154 4.45 11.12 22.99
CA THR A 154 4.74 12.44 23.57
C THR A 154 3.44 13.18 23.88
N GLU A 155 3.50 14.17 24.77
CA GLU A 155 2.36 15.06 25.05
C GLU A 155 1.81 15.73 23.78
N ASN A 156 2.71 16.08 22.84
CA ASN A 156 2.34 16.63 21.54
C ASN A 156 1.54 15.63 20.67
N ASP A 157 1.76 14.32 20.81
CA ASP A 157 0.99 13.32 20.07
C ASP A 157 -0.46 13.25 20.57
N ILE A 158 -0.68 13.47 21.87
CA ILE A 158 -2.02 13.52 22.46
C ILE A 158 -2.74 14.80 22.06
N LEU A 159 -2.07 15.95 22.17
CA LEU A 159 -2.64 17.26 21.84
C LEU A 159 -3.00 17.39 20.36
N ASN A 160 -2.21 16.79 19.47
CA ASN A 160 -2.45 16.86 18.03
C ASN A 160 -3.38 15.76 17.50
N GLN A 161 -3.94 14.91 18.37
CA GLN A 161 -4.88 13.86 17.95
C GLN A 161 -6.29 14.43 17.81
N PRO A 162 -6.84 14.58 16.58
CA PRO A 162 -8.15 15.20 16.35
C PRO A 162 -9.33 14.46 16.99
N LEU A 163 -9.16 13.19 17.35
CA LEU A 163 -10.21 12.38 17.97
C LEU A 163 -10.20 12.42 19.51
N ILE A 164 -9.31 13.20 20.14
CA ILE A 164 -9.33 13.40 21.59
C ILE A 164 -9.96 14.74 21.91
N MET A 165 -10.98 14.72 22.75
CA MET A 165 -11.69 15.90 23.23
C MET A 165 -11.58 15.98 24.75
N PHE A 166 -11.35 17.18 25.27
CA PHE A 166 -11.32 17.46 26.69
C PHE A 166 -12.52 18.34 27.05
N ASP A 167 -13.22 17.98 28.11
CA ASP A 167 -14.20 18.88 28.72
C ASP A 167 -13.51 20.15 29.26
N ALA A 168 -14.21 21.28 29.20
CA ALA A 168 -13.66 22.58 29.57
C ALA A 168 -13.20 22.65 31.05
N SER A 169 -13.74 21.78 31.90
CA SER A 169 -13.42 21.72 33.33
C SER A 169 -12.17 20.87 33.64
N VAL A 170 -11.62 20.17 32.64
CA VAL A 170 -10.48 19.26 32.81
C VAL A 170 -9.17 20.02 32.69
N ASN A 171 -8.20 19.68 33.55
CA ASN A 171 -6.83 20.17 33.39
C ASN A 171 -6.14 19.42 32.24
N GLU A 172 -6.32 19.94 31.02
CA GLU A 172 -5.80 19.35 29.78
C GLU A 172 -4.31 18.99 29.89
N LYS A 173 -3.48 19.90 30.41
CA LYS A 173 -2.03 19.69 30.53
C LYS A 173 -1.67 18.49 31.41
N LEU A 174 -2.32 18.36 32.58
CA LEU A 174 -2.09 17.24 33.49
C LEU A 174 -2.55 15.91 32.87
N THR A 175 -3.72 15.92 32.25
CA THR A 175 -4.31 14.73 31.63
C THR A 175 -3.51 14.26 30.43
N VAL A 176 -3.06 15.18 29.57
CA VAL A 176 -2.19 14.90 28.43
C VAL A 176 -0.89 14.25 28.88
N SER A 177 -0.27 14.76 29.95
CA SER A 177 0.96 14.19 30.51
C SER A 177 0.74 12.74 30.97
N LYS A 178 -0.33 12.47 31.73
CA LYS A 178 -0.72 11.11 32.14
C LYS A 178 -1.01 10.20 30.95
N LEU A 179 -1.83 10.66 29.99
CA LEU A 179 -2.19 9.88 28.80
C LEU A 179 -0.97 9.52 27.96
N SER A 180 0.00 10.43 27.80
CA SER A 180 1.23 10.13 27.06
C SER A 180 2.01 8.95 27.64
N GLN A 181 1.96 8.74 28.96
CA GLN A 181 2.59 7.61 29.65
C GLN A 181 1.73 6.34 29.63
N TRP A 182 0.41 6.49 29.61
CA TRP A 182 -0.54 5.39 29.71
C TRP A 182 -0.88 4.75 28.37
N VAL A 183 -0.98 5.54 27.30
CA VAL A 183 -1.37 5.07 25.96
C VAL A 183 -0.64 3.80 25.51
N PRO A 184 0.68 3.63 25.68
CA PRO A 184 1.36 2.37 25.35
C PRO A 184 0.75 1.13 26.02
N GLN A 185 0.23 1.28 27.24
CA GLN A 185 -0.31 0.22 28.09
C GLN A 185 -1.81 0.01 27.87
N LEU A 186 -2.46 0.85 27.06
CA LEU A 186 -3.90 0.86 26.81
C LEU A 186 -4.27 0.27 25.44
N GLN A 187 -3.40 -0.56 24.86
CA GLN A 187 -3.63 -1.22 23.56
C GLN A 187 -4.09 -0.25 22.46
N PRO A 188 -3.27 0.77 22.13
CA PRO A 188 -3.68 1.86 21.24
C PRO A 188 -4.08 1.35 19.85
N GLN A 189 -3.61 0.19 19.41
CA GLN A 189 -4.01 -0.44 18.15
C GLN A 189 -5.54 -0.65 18.00
N LEU A 190 -6.27 -0.76 19.11
CA LEU A 190 -7.71 -1.01 19.11
C LEU A 190 -8.54 0.27 18.90
N TRP A 191 -8.08 1.42 19.41
CA TRP A 191 -8.91 2.63 19.48
C TRP A 191 -8.22 3.91 19.00
N TRP A 192 -6.89 3.98 19.06
CA TRP A 192 -6.14 5.19 18.73
C TRP A 192 -6.35 5.59 17.27
N GLY A 193 -6.81 6.83 17.05
CA GLY A 193 -7.14 7.34 15.72
C GLY A 193 -8.38 6.69 15.09
N LYS A 194 -9.04 5.72 15.75
CA LYS A 194 -10.21 5.02 15.21
C LYS A 194 -11.49 5.39 15.93
N ILE A 195 -11.40 5.61 17.25
CA ILE A 195 -12.54 5.87 18.13
C ILE A 195 -12.33 7.22 18.82
N PRO A 196 -13.33 8.11 18.83
CA PRO A 196 -13.26 9.35 19.60
C PRO A 196 -13.12 9.07 21.11
N LEU A 197 -12.21 9.79 21.77
CA LEU A 197 -12.01 9.76 23.22
C LEU A 197 -12.45 11.10 23.81
N LEU A 198 -13.39 11.06 24.74
CA LEU A 198 -13.81 12.23 25.52
C LEU A 198 -13.31 12.08 26.95
N VAL A 199 -12.51 13.04 27.40
CA VAL A 199 -12.12 13.18 28.80
C VAL A 199 -13.07 14.15 29.49
N ILE A 200 -13.79 13.67 30.49
CA ILE A 200 -14.70 14.49 31.30
C ILE A 200 -14.15 14.69 32.70
N SER A 201 -14.58 15.75 33.38
CA SER A 201 -14.25 15.89 34.79
C SER A 201 -15.07 14.91 35.63
N SER A 202 -14.44 14.37 36.66
CA SER A 202 -15.08 13.60 37.75
C SER A 202 -16.25 14.34 38.40
N LYS A 203 -16.24 15.68 38.35
CA LYS A 203 -17.27 16.55 38.92
C LYS A 203 -18.46 16.80 37.98
N THR A 204 -18.31 16.48 36.70
CA THR A 204 -19.38 16.63 35.70
C THR A 204 -20.19 15.35 35.59
N ASN A 205 -21.51 15.50 35.47
CA ASN A 205 -22.39 14.38 35.17
C ASN A 205 -22.03 13.79 33.80
N GLN A 206 -22.02 12.47 33.72
CA GLN A 206 -21.74 11.78 32.45
C GLN A 206 -22.81 12.17 31.43
N PRO A 207 -22.43 12.49 30.17
CA PRO A 207 -23.40 12.82 29.14
C PRO A 207 -24.39 11.65 28.90
N PRO A 208 -25.63 11.94 28.46
CA PRO A 208 -26.60 10.91 28.09
C PRO A 208 -26.01 9.90 27.12
N ARG A 209 -26.27 8.60 27.35
CA ARG A 209 -25.70 7.50 26.56
C ARG A 209 -25.95 7.65 25.05
N GLU A 210 -27.07 8.24 24.64
CA GLU A 210 -27.36 8.44 23.20
C GLU A 210 -26.37 9.36 22.50
N LEU A 211 -25.77 10.32 23.21
CA LEU A 211 -24.85 11.32 22.65
C LEU A 211 -23.39 10.84 22.61
N ILE A 212 -23.07 9.80 23.37
CA ILE A 212 -21.70 9.26 23.52
C ILE A 212 -21.55 7.86 22.91
N LYS A 213 -22.52 7.41 22.11
CA LYS A 213 -22.45 6.13 21.41
C LYS A 213 -21.22 6.09 20.51
N GLY A 214 -20.50 4.97 20.55
CA GLY A 214 -19.27 4.80 19.78
C GLY A 214 -18.10 5.69 20.22
N MET A 215 -18.14 6.30 21.41
CA MET A 215 -17.03 7.06 21.99
C MET A 215 -16.47 6.40 23.25
N LEU A 216 -15.16 6.55 23.46
CA LEU A 216 -14.51 6.21 24.72
C LEU A 216 -14.65 7.37 25.70
N ILE A 217 -15.20 7.11 26.89
CA ILE A 217 -15.37 8.13 27.93
C ILE A 217 -14.47 7.79 29.11
N ILE A 218 -13.52 8.68 29.42
CA ILE A 218 -12.68 8.56 30.61
C ILE A 218 -12.86 9.77 31.50
N LYS A 219 -12.72 9.58 32.81
CA LYS A 219 -12.75 10.69 33.78
C LYS A 219 -11.33 11.10 34.17
N ASP A 220 -11.16 12.36 34.53
CA ASP A 220 -9.87 12.93 34.95
C ASP A 220 -9.28 12.32 36.25
N ASP A 221 -10.13 11.69 37.06
CA ASP A 221 -9.78 11.00 38.32
C ASP A 221 -9.46 9.51 38.15
N MET A 222 -9.73 8.92 36.98
CA MET A 222 -9.45 7.50 36.73
C MET A 222 -7.94 7.22 36.74
N GLU A 223 -7.57 6.11 37.35
CA GLU A 223 -6.21 5.58 37.27
C GLU A 223 -6.03 4.68 36.04
N LEU A 224 -4.78 4.35 35.71
CA LEU A 224 -4.46 3.48 34.58
C LEU A 224 -5.24 2.16 34.61
N GLN A 225 -5.37 1.56 35.79
CA GLN A 225 -6.06 0.28 35.96
C GLN A 225 -7.57 0.41 35.70
N ASP A 226 -8.19 1.51 36.12
CA ASP A 226 -9.61 1.78 35.88
C ASP A 226 -9.88 1.91 34.39
N ILE A 227 -9.01 2.62 33.67
CA ILE A 227 -9.11 2.80 32.22
C ILE A 227 -8.91 1.47 31.50
N GLN A 228 -7.95 0.64 31.94
CA GLN A 228 -7.75 -0.70 31.38
C GLN A 228 -8.98 -1.59 31.57
N ASN A 229 -9.54 -1.61 32.78
CA ASN A 229 -10.74 -2.39 33.09
C ASN A 229 -11.93 -1.91 32.26
N TYR A 230 -12.10 -0.59 32.12
CA TYR A 230 -13.13 0.02 31.31
C TYR A 230 -12.99 -0.35 29.82
N LEU A 231 -11.78 -0.25 29.26
CA LEU A 231 -11.50 -0.65 27.89
C LEU A 231 -11.80 -2.13 27.68
N ASN A 232 -11.28 -3.01 28.52
CA ASN A 232 -11.48 -4.46 28.38
C ASN A 232 -12.98 -4.84 28.40
N ALA A 233 -13.78 -4.16 29.22
CA ALA A 233 -15.21 -4.43 29.34
C ALA A 233 -16.03 -3.88 28.16
N ASN A 234 -15.67 -2.71 27.60
CA ASN A 234 -16.56 -1.96 26.70
C ASN A 234 -16.02 -1.81 25.27
N ILE A 235 -14.74 -2.09 25.01
CA ILE A 235 -14.11 -1.76 23.72
C ILE A 235 -14.79 -2.42 22.51
N ASN A 236 -15.25 -3.66 22.63
CA ASN A 236 -15.90 -4.38 21.52
C ASN A 236 -17.27 -3.77 21.18
N GLU A 237 -18.02 -3.35 22.19
CA GLU A 237 -19.32 -2.71 22.02
C GLU A 237 -19.14 -1.32 21.39
N ILE A 238 -18.18 -0.53 21.89
CA ILE A 238 -17.84 0.79 21.37
C ILE A 238 -17.38 0.71 19.91
N ILE A 239 -16.54 -0.28 19.55
CA ILE A 239 -16.13 -0.51 18.16
C ILE A 239 -17.34 -0.78 17.27
N LYS A 240 -18.26 -1.66 17.72
CA LYS A 240 -19.47 -2.00 16.97
C LYS A 240 -20.36 -0.78 16.75
N GLU A 241 -20.54 0.06 17.78
CA GLU A 241 -21.30 1.30 17.69
C GLU A 241 -20.63 2.34 16.78
N SER A 242 -19.30 2.42 16.78
CA SER A 242 -18.55 3.36 15.94
C SER A 242 -18.57 3.04 14.43
N MET A 243 -18.97 1.81 14.06
CA MET A 243 -19.04 1.33 12.67
C MET A 243 -20.44 1.43 12.04
N GLN A 244 -21.44 1.86 12.81
CA GLN A 244 -22.84 2.01 12.37
C GLN A 244 -23.14 3.47 12.00
#